data_AF-A6GX43-F1
#
_entry.id   AF-A6GX43-F1
#
_cell.length_a   1.000
_cell.length_b   1.000
_cell.length_c   1.000
_cell.angle_alpha   90.00
_cell.angle_beta   90.00
_cell.angle_gamma   90.00
#
_symmetry.space_group_name_H-M   'P 1'
#
loop_
_entity.id
_entity.type
_entity.pdbx_description
1 polymer ?
#
loop_
_entity_poly.entity_id
_entity_poly.type
_entity_poly.pdbx_seq_one_letter_code
_entity_poly.pdbx_strand_id
1 'polypeptide(L)'
;MSAEKIVEKNGRKYSEMLMKLVQKFDENLPTELTFEETLEVGIEAWNIANNKEFLQSRNLYEPQIKSCKYSEIVKKMVDFKIANFSEYNNTIIDYSTENDILKIKTQTQENNFESIIRQMINIKPINKEK
;
A
#
# COMPACT_ATOMS: atom_id res chain seq x y z
N MET A 1 -23.98 -11.69 -6.11
CA MET A 1 -23.24 -10.41 -6.11
C MET A 1 -22.83 -10.12 -4.68
N SER A 2 -21.58 -10.40 -4.30
CA SER A 2 -21.05 -10.04 -2.98
C SER A 2 -20.35 -8.69 -3.12
N ALA A 3 -20.87 -7.68 -2.44
CA ALA A 3 -20.29 -6.34 -2.38
C ALA A 3 -18.84 -6.42 -1.87
N GLU A 4 -17.93 -5.64 -2.48
CA GLU A 4 -16.58 -5.45 -1.96
C GLU A 4 -16.66 -5.03 -0.48
N LYS A 5 -16.15 -5.88 0.41
CA LYS A 5 -16.23 -5.65 1.86
C LYS A 5 -15.09 -4.70 2.25
N ILE A 6 -15.29 -3.42 1.98
CA ILE A 6 -14.41 -2.34 2.41
C ILE A 6 -14.51 -2.23 3.93
N VAL A 7 -13.37 -2.28 4.63
CA VAL A 7 -13.34 -2.18 6.10
C VAL A 7 -13.08 -0.73 6.48
N GLU A 8 -14.13 0.10 6.47
CA GLU A 8 -14.01 1.53 6.79
C GLU A 8 -13.82 1.81 8.29
N LYS A 9 -14.31 0.92 9.17
CA LYS A 9 -14.27 1.13 10.63
C LYS A 9 -12.86 1.32 11.21
N ASN A 10 -11.82 0.88 10.52
CA ASN A 10 -10.43 1.02 10.95
C ASN A 10 -9.66 2.13 10.23
N GLY A 11 -10.25 2.82 9.25
CA GLY A 11 -9.56 3.79 8.39
C GLY A 11 -8.82 4.88 9.17
N ARG A 12 -9.42 5.41 10.25
CA ARG A 12 -8.77 6.42 11.10
C ARG A 12 -7.49 5.91 11.78
N LYS A 13 -7.47 4.66 12.24
CA LYS A 13 -6.26 4.10 12.89
C LYS A 13 -5.14 3.93 11.87
N TYR A 14 -5.48 3.41 10.70
CA TYR A 14 -4.49 3.24 9.64
C TYR A 14 -3.96 4.60 9.14
N SER A 15 -4.76 5.68 9.12
CA SER A 15 -4.30 6.99 8.67
C SER A 15 -3.33 7.59 9.68
N GLU A 16 -3.63 7.46 10.97
CA GLU A 16 -2.72 7.86 12.05
C GLU A 16 -1.39 7.11 11.99
N MET A 17 -1.40 5.80 11.70
CA MET A 17 -0.15 5.01 11.60
C MET A 17 0.61 5.29 10.31
N LEU A 18 -0.07 5.47 9.17
CA LEU A 18 0.56 5.87 7.92
C LEU A 18 1.23 7.24 8.07
N MET A 19 0.57 8.19 8.74
CA MET A 19 1.18 9.48 9.05
C MET A 19 2.42 9.35 9.91
N LYS A 20 2.40 8.50 10.95
CA LYS A 20 3.60 8.24 11.76
C LYS A 20 4.74 7.63 10.95
N LEU A 21 4.42 6.72 10.03
CA LEU A 21 5.41 6.12 9.13
C LEU A 21 6.03 7.19 8.24
N VAL A 22 5.21 7.98 7.57
CA VAL A 22 5.66 9.05 6.66
C VAL A 22 6.49 10.09 7.39
N GLN A 23 5.98 10.64 8.50
CA GLN A 23 6.68 11.65 9.31
C GLN A 23 8.04 11.15 9.81
N LYS A 24 8.17 9.85 10.09
CA LYS A 24 9.44 9.28 10.57
C LYS A 24 10.56 9.35 9.53
N PHE A 25 10.22 9.38 8.25
CA PHE A 25 11.16 9.31 7.13
C PHE A 25 11.06 10.51 6.19
N ASP A 26 10.29 11.54 6.54
CA ASP A 26 10.06 12.74 5.74
C ASP A 26 11.40 13.41 5.38
N GLU A 27 12.28 13.59 6.37
CA GLU A 27 13.62 14.16 6.18
C GLU A 27 14.56 13.28 5.34
N ASN A 28 14.22 12.00 5.14
CA ASN A 28 15.02 11.10 4.29
C ASN A 28 14.57 11.14 2.83
N LEU A 29 13.36 11.64 2.56
CA LEU A 29 12.83 11.75 1.22
C LEU A 29 13.26 13.10 0.59
N PRO A 30 13.26 13.17 -0.76
CA PRO A 30 13.58 14.42 -1.44
C PRO A 30 12.59 15.53 -1.07
N THR A 31 13.11 16.73 -0.78
CA THR A 31 12.32 17.89 -0.33
C THR A 31 11.36 18.43 -1.40
N GLU A 32 11.58 18.08 -2.66
CA GLU A 32 10.70 18.42 -3.77
C GLU A 32 9.43 17.58 -3.83
N LEU A 33 9.33 16.49 -3.06
CA LEU A 33 8.10 15.70 -3.02
C LEU A 33 6.99 16.49 -2.36
N THR A 34 5.84 16.47 -3.01
CA THR A 34 4.59 16.88 -2.39
C THR A 34 4.22 15.93 -1.26
N PHE A 35 3.33 16.39 -0.39
CA PHE A 35 2.77 15.56 0.67
C PHE A 35 2.08 14.31 0.10
N GLU A 36 1.38 14.43 -1.03
CA GLU A 36 0.69 13.31 -1.69
C GLU A 36 1.69 12.27 -2.22
N GLU A 37 2.74 12.70 -2.91
CA GLU A 37 3.80 11.79 -3.36
C GLU A 37 4.48 11.08 -2.19
N THR A 38 4.65 11.78 -1.07
CA THR A 38 5.20 11.20 0.16
C THR A 38 4.27 10.14 0.75
N LEU A 39 2.95 10.41 0.77
CA LEU A 39 1.94 9.43 1.17
C LEU A 39 1.97 8.20 0.26
N GLU A 40 2.10 8.37 -1.05
CA GLU A 40 2.17 7.26 -2.01
C GLU A 40 3.36 6.34 -1.73
N VAL A 41 4.53 6.89 -1.43
CA VAL A 41 5.71 6.11 -1.02
C VAL A 41 5.44 5.35 0.28
N GLY A 42 4.81 6.00 1.26
CA GLY A 42 4.41 5.38 2.51
C GLY A 42 3.42 4.22 2.32
N ILE A 43 2.43 4.40 1.43
CA ILE A 43 1.43 3.38 1.07
C ILE A 43 2.09 2.20 0.35
N GLU A 44 3.00 2.47 -0.59
CA GLU A 44 3.76 1.42 -1.28
C GLU A 44 4.55 0.58 -0.26
N ALA A 45 5.30 1.22 0.63
CA ALA A 45 6.03 0.54 1.69
C ALA A 45 5.11 -0.26 2.62
N TRP A 46 3.97 0.32 3.01
CA TRP A 46 2.98 -0.35 3.88
C TRP A 46 2.46 -1.64 3.24
N ASN A 47 2.08 -1.57 1.97
CA ASN A 47 1.53 -2.70 1.22
C ASN A 47 2.59 -3.76 0.94
N ILE A 48 3.84 -3.36 0.64
CA ILE A 48 4.96 -4.32 0.52
C ILE A 48 5.20 -5.04 1.85
N ALA A 49 5.17 -4.32 2.97
CA ALA A 49 5.37 -4.89 4.29
C ALA A 49 4.31 -5.93 4.64
N ASN A 50 3.04 -5.68 4.30
CA ASN A 50 1.96 -6.65 4.47
C ASN A 50 2.16 -7.90 3.63
N ASN A 51 2.74 -7.76 2.44
CA ASN A 51 2.96 -8.87 1.51
C ASN A 51 4.34 -9.52 1.66
N LYS A 52 5.17 -9.11 2.63
CA LYS A 52 6.58 -9.52 2.72
C LYS A 52 6.75 -11.05 2.73
N GLU A 53 6.00 -11.76 3.56
CA GLU A 53 6.07 -13.22 3.66
C GLU A 53 5.72 -13.89 2.32
N PHE A 54 4.62 -13.47 1.70
CA PHE A 54 4.21 -13.96 0.38
C PHE A 54 5.28 -13.68 -0.68
N LEU A 55 5.82 -12.47 -0.73
CA LEU A 55 6.86 -12.07 -1.69
C LEU A 55 8.16 -12.86 -1.46
N GLN A 56 8.55 -13.10 -0.20
CA GLN A 56 9.73 -13.91 0.13
C GLN A 56 9.55 -15.36 -0.30
N SER A 57 8.37 -15.96 -0.09
CA SER A 57 8.07 -17.33 -0.54
C SER A 57 8.19 -17.51 -2.07
N ARG A 58 8.14 -16.41 -2.83
CA ARG A 58 8.26 -16.38 -4.29
C ARG A 58 9.59 -15.82 -4.79
N ASN A 59 10.54 -15.49 -3.91
CA ASN A 59 11.77 -14.76 -4.25
C ASN A 59 11.53 -13.40 -4.95
N LEU A 60 10.39 -12.76 -4.68
CA LEU A 60 9.98 -11.49 -5.29
C LEU A 60 10.23 -10.27 -4.40
N TYR A 61 10.51 -10.45 -3.11
CA TYR A 61 10.64 -9.33 -2.17
C TYR A 61 11.76 -8.34 -2.54
N GLU A 62 12.98 -8.83 -2.73
CA GLU A 62 14.10 -7.95 -3.11
C GLU A 62 13.91 -7.31 -4.50
N PRO A 63 13.44 -8.03 -5.54
CA PRO A 63 13.03 -7.40 -6.80
C PRO A 63 11.98 -6.29 -6.64
N GLN A 64 10.95 -6.53 -5.81
CA GLN A 64 9.90 -5.55 -5.57
C GLN A 64 10.47 -4.28 -4.92
N ILE A 65 11.27 -4.41 -3.85
CA ILE A 65 11.93 -3.27 -3.20
C ILE A 65 12.80 -2.50 -4.20
N LYS A 66 13.59 -3.20 -5.03
CA LYS A 66 14.47 -2.57 -6.02
C LYS A 66 13.72 -1.82 -7.12
N SER A 67 12.48 -2.21 -7.42
CA SER A 67 11.65 -1.50 -8.39
C SER A 67 11.07 -0.17 -7.88
N CYS A 68 11.04 0.04 -6.55
CA CYS A 68 10.54 1.27 -5.96
C CYS A 68 11.50 2.45 -6.24
N LYS A 69 10.94 3.62 -6.55
CA LYS A 69 11.71 4.85 -6.85
C LYS A 69 12.71 5.20 -5.73
N TYR A 70 12.33 4.97 -4.48
CA TYR A 70 13.13 5.24 -3.29
C TYR A 70 13.46 3.96 -2.51
N SER A 71 13.91 2.93 -3.22
CA SER A 71 14.11 1.56 -2.71
C SER A 71 14.77 1.46 -1.32
N GLU A 72 15.83 2.23 -1.04
CA GLU A 72 16.49 2.23 0.27
C GLU A 72 15.59 2.73 1.41
N ILE A 73 14.82 3.80 1.15
CA ILE A 73 13.90 4.39 2.13
C ILE A 73 12.67 3.50 2.29
N VAL A 74 12.13 2.99 1.17
CA VAL A 74 11.03 2.03 1.18
C VAL A 74 11.38 0.80 2.01
N LYS A 75 12.61 0.27 1.88
CA LYS A 75 13.06 -0.86 2.72
C LYS A 75 13.03 -0.52 4.21
N LYS A 76 13.53 0.66 4.60
CA LYS A 76 13.47 1.13 6.00
C LYS A 76 12.04 1.33 6.49
N MET A 77 11.16 1.87 5.65
CA MET A 77 9.74 2.03 5.96
C MET A 77 9.05 0.68 6.15
N VAL A 78 9.35 -0.32 5.30
CA VAL A 78 8.84 -1.69 5.42
C VAL A 78 9.24 -2.29 6.76
N ASP A 79 10.52 -2.22 7.11
CA ASP A 79 11.03 -2.78 8.36
C ASP A 79 10.45 -2.05 9.57
N PHE A 80 10.29 -0.71 9.50
CA PHE A 80 9.62 0.07 10.54
C PHE A 80 8.16 -0.35 10.71
N LYS A 81 7.42 -0.49 9.61
CA LYS A 81 6.01 -0.93 9.64
C LYS A 81 5.90 -2.28 10.32
N ILE A 82 6.74 -3.25 9.96
CA ILE A 82 6.73 -4.59 10.56
C ILE A 82 7.04 -4.53 12.06
N ALA A 83 8.04 -3.75 12.45
CA ALA A 83 8.44 -3.66 13.85
C ALA A 83 7.39 -3.00 14.75
N ASN A 84 6.58 -2.07 14.23
CA ASN A 84 5.70 -1.24 15.05
C ASN A 84 4.20 -1.51 14.82
N PHE A 85 3.83 -1.99 13.64
CA PHE A 85 2.44 -2.10 13.17
C PHE A 85 2.16 -3.45 12.47
N SER A 86 2.83 -4.53 12.89
CA SER A 86 2.68 -5.87 12.30
C SER A 86 1.23 -6.37 12.29
N GLU A 87 0.47 -6.10 13.36
CA GLU A 87 -0.93 -6.51 13.52
C GLU A 87 -1.88 -5.87 12.50
N TYR A 88 -1.47 -4.79 11.84
CA TYR A 88 -2.29 -4.04 10.89
C TYR A 88 -1.95 -4.45 9.46
N ASN A 89 -2.50 -5.58 9.02
CA ASN A 89 -2.15 -6.26 7.78
C ASN A 89 -3.10 -5.97 6.59
N ASN A 90 -4.06 -5.05 6.73
CA ASN A 90 -4.90 -4.67 5.60
C ASN A 90 -4.10 -3.90 4.55
N THR A 91 -4.40 -4.18 3.28
CA THR A 91 -3.91 -3.41 2.13
C THR A 91 -4.62 -2.06 2.11
N ILE A 92 -3.85 -0.98 1.96
CA ILE A 92 -4.38 0.34 1.65
C ILE A 92 -4.62 0.38 0.14
N ILE A 93 -5.87 0.57 -0.26
CA ILE A 93 -6.28 0.52 -1.68
C ILE A 93 -6.59 1.90 -2.26
N ASP A 94 -6.84 2.89 -1.40
CA ASP A 94 -7.19 4.25 -1.79
C ASP A 94 -6.98 5.21 -0.61
N TYR A 95 -6.80 6.48 -0.90
CA TYR A 95 -6.67 7.54 0.10
C TYR A 95 -7.26 8.86 -0.40
N SER A 96 -7.66 9.72 0.52
CA SER A 96 -8.03 11.11 0.23
C SER A 96 -7.58 12.06 1.34
N THR A 97 -7.30 13.29 0.96
CA THR A 97 -6.82 14.38 1.84
C THR A 97 -7.86 15.50 1.97
N GLU A 98 -9.15 15.14 1.95
CA GLU A 98 -10.25 16.12 2.01
C GLU A 98 -10.25 16.91 3.32
N ASN A 99 -10.31 18.24 3.21
CA ASN A 99 -10.34 19.18 4.35
C ASN A 99 -9.17 18.99 5.33
N ASP A 100 -7.96 18.77 4.81
CA ASP A 100 -6.73 18.53 5.59
C ASP A 100 -6.79 17.26 6.47
N ILE A 101 -7.74 16.35 6.20
CA ILE A 101 -7.88 15.09 6.92
C ILE A 101 -7.53 13.93 5.99
N LEU A 102 -6.47 13.20 6.35
CA LEU A 102 -6.14 11.94 5.68
C LEU A 102 -7.18 10.87 6.03
N LYS A 103 -7.95 10.49 5.01
CA LYS A 103 -8.83 9.32 5.00
C LYS A 103 -8.17 8.25 4.16
N ILE A 104 -8.30 7.02 4.60
CA ILE A 104 -7.78 5.89 3.84
C ILE A 104 -8.80 4.77 3.80
N LYS A 105 -8.76 4.05 2.70
CA LYS A 105 -9.60 2.92 2.42
C LYS A 105 -8.74 1.67 2.48
N THR A 106 -9.18 0.72 3.30
CA THR A 106 -8.44 -0.54 3.47
C THR A 106 -9.32 -1.74 3.15
N GLN A 107 -8.66 -2.80 2.70
CA GLN A 107 -9.26 -4.11 2.51
C GLN A 107 -8.34 -5.16 3.12
N THR A 108 -8.93 -6.25 3.61
CA THR A 108 -8.16 -7.44 3.98
C THR A 108 -7.42 -7.96 2.76
N GLN A 109 -6.28 -8.63 2.96
CA GLN A 109 -5.48 -9.19 1.86
C GLN A 109 -6.29 -10.13 0.94
N GLU A 110 -7.16 -10.96 1.52
CA GLU A 110 -8.06 -11.87 0.80
C GLU A 110 -9.00 -11.09 -0.15
N ASN A 111 -9.77 -10.14 0.39
CA ASN A 111 -10.66 -9.28 -0.42
C ASN A 111 -9.91 -8.52 -1.52
N ASN A 112 -8.70 -8.01 -1.23
CA ASN A 112 -7.89 -7.31 -2.23
C ASN A 112 -7.49 -8.25 -3.38
N PHE A 113 -7.07 -9.47 -3.05
CA PHE A 113 -6.74 -10.50 -4.04
C PHE A 113 -7.94 -10.89 -4.89
N GLU A 114 -9.12 -11.08 -4.28
CA GLU A 114 -10.35 -11.34 -5.01
C GLU A 114 -10.72 -10.19 -5.97
N SER A 115 -10.58 -8.94 -5.53
CA SER A 115 -10.86 -7.77 -6.38
C SER A 115 -9.93 -7.74 -7.59
N ILE A 116 -8.63 -7.99 -7.39
CA ILE A 116 -7.65 -8.09 -8.49
C ILE A 116 -8.02 -9.19 -9.48
N ILE A 117 -8.38 -10.40 -9.01
CA ILE A 117 -8.80 -11.51 -9.89
C ILE A 117 -10.04 -11.11 -10.70
N ARG A 118 -11.04 -10.50 -10.06
CA ARG A 118 -12.26 -10.05 -10.75
C ARG A 118 -11.96 -9.02 -11.82
N GLN A 119 -11.05 -8.08 -11.55
CA GLN A 119 -10.61 -7.10 -12.54
C GLN A 119 -9.93 -7.80 -13.73
N MET A 120 -9.04 -8.76 -13.48
CA MET A 120 -8.40 -9.54 -14.55
C MET A 120 -9.38 -10.34 -15.42
N ILE A 121 -10.39 -10.96 -14.80
CA ILE A 121 -11.42 -11.73 -15.52
C ILE A 121 -12.34 -10.81 -16.34
N ASN A 122 -12.61 -9.59 -15.84
CA ASN A 122 -13.50 -8.63 -16.50
C ASN A 122 -12.80 -7.80 -17.59
N ILE A 123 -11.47 -7.81 -17.67
CA ILE A 123 -10.74 -7.27 -18.82
C ILE A 123 -10.99 -8.23 -19.99
N LYS A 124 -11.96 -7.90 -20.86
CA LYS A 124 -12.15 -8.60 -22.12
C LYS A 124 -10.82 -8.61 -22.88
N PRO A 125 -10.39 -9.75 -23.46
CA PRO A 125 -9.22 -9.76 -24.33
C PRO A 125 -9.47 -8.77 -25.48
N ILE A 126 -8.56 -7.80 -25.64
CA ILE A 126 -8.51 -6.98 -26.84
C ILE A 126 -8.12 -7.94 -27.96
N ASN A 127 -9.10 -8.41 -28.72
CA ASN A 127 -8.83 -9.07 -29.99
C ASN A 127 -8.08 -8.06 -30.85
N LYS A 128 -6.78 -8.28 -31.05
CA LYS A 128 -6.05 -7.63 -32.12
C LYS A 128 -6.57 -8.23 -33.42
N GLU A 129 -7.52 -7.55 -34.04
CA GLU A 129 -7.84 -7.80 -35.45
C GLU A 129 -6.57 -7.48 -36.27
N LYS A 130 -6.20 -8.45 -37.11
CA LYS A 130 -5.05 -8.41 -38.01
C LYS A 130 -5.37 -7.59 -39.25
#